data_AF-T1AX26-F1
#
_entry.id   AF-T1AX26-F1
#
_cell.length_a   1.000
_cell.length_b   1.000
_cell.length_c   1.000
_cell.angle_alpha   90.00
_cell.angle_beta   90.00
_cell.angle_gamma   90.00
#
_symmetry.space_group_name_H-M   'P 1'
#
loop_
_entity.id
_entity.type
_entity.pdbx_description
1 polymer ?
#
loop_
_entity_poly.entity_id
_entity_poly.type
_entity_poly.pdbx_seq_one_letter_code
_entity_poly.pdbx_strand_id
1 'polypeptide(L)'
;MIQSALTRVMQTRQCQAALWVGRSPEGFAREIGDWGEGELPEGPWVACTEEHLRTALRFLVVLLSLKSRQDGSTGLPADQLRDEMLRLRDGLNHLKNIRTKVTNARGLLDEIDENARDLREVVDSSLDRLERALKGSSVGRRTIGGPTAG
;
A
#
# COMPACT_ATOMS: atom_id res chain seq x y z
N MET A 1 0.44 -21.27 -2.28
CA MET A 1 1.43 -21.10 -3.36
C MET A 1 2.84 -20.83 -2.83
N ILE A 2 3.02 -19.89 -1.88
CA ILE A 2 4.35 -19.59 -1.30
C ILE A 2 4.89 -20.73 -0.42
N GLN A 3 4.06 -21.30 0.46
CA GLN A 3 4.45 -22.39 1.37
C GLN A 3 4.94 -23.62 0.62
N SER A 4 4.23 -24.07 -0.42
CA SER A 4 4.63 -25.21 -1.26
C SER A 4 5.96 -24.97 -1.98
N ALA A 5 6.20 -23.73 -2.44
CA ALA A 5 7.49 -23.38 -3.06
C ALA A 5 8.62 -23.36 -2.02
N LEU A 6 8.37 -22.79 -0.85
CA LEU A 6 9.30 -22.73 0.27
C LEU A 6 9.67 -24.12 0.78
N THR A 7 8.70 -25.00 1.03
CA THR A 7 8.94 -26.40 1.45
C THR A 7 9.86 -27.11 0.48
N ARG A 8 9.58 -27.04 -0.84
CA ARG A 8 10.41 -27.68 -1.86
C ARG A 8 11.85 -27.18 -1.81
N VAL A 9 12.04 -25.86 -1.72
CA VAL A 9 13.39 -25.25 -1.70
C VAL A 9 14.13 -25.59 -0.41
N MET A 10 13.47 -25.51 0.74
CA MET A 10 14.06 -25.83 2.05
C MET A 10 14.49 -27.29 2.12
N GLN A 11 13.67 -28.21 1.62
CA GLN A 11 14.02 -29.63 1.54
C GLN A 11 15.23 -29.86 0.62
N THR A 12 15.21 -29.28 -0.58
CA THR A 12 16.28 -29.46 -1.58
C THR A 12 17.61 -28.90 -1.08
N ARG A 13 17.58 -27.78 -0.34
CA ARG A 13 18.77 -27.08 0.15
C ARG A 13 19.10 -27.37 1.61
N GLN A 14 18.35 -28.24 2.27
CA GLN A 14 18.49 -28.59 3.68
C GLN A 14 18.57 -27.35 4.59
N CYS A 15 17.71 -26.37 4.34
CA CYS A 15 17.68 -25.11 5.09
C CYS A 15 16.79 -25.21 6.34
N GLN A 16 17.20 -24.56 7.43
CA GLN A 16 16.48 -24.52 8.71
C GLN A 16 15.49 -23.36 8.82
N ALA A 17 15.53 -22.42 7.89
CA ALA A 17 14.60 -21.30 7.79
C ALA A 17 14.53 -20.82 6.34
N ALA A 18 13.47 -20.09 5.99
CA ALA A 18 13.37 -19.46 4.68
C ALA A 18 12.91 -18.01 4.73
N LEU A 19 13.43 -17.23 3.78
CA LEU A 19 13.05 -15.85 3.55
C LEU A 19 12.64 -15.68 2.09
N TRP A 20 11.41 -15.24 1.86
CA TRP A 20 10.92 -14.85 0.55
C TRP A 20 10.84 -13.33 0.45
N VAL A 21 11.58 -12.73 -0.49
CA VAL A 21 11.60 -11.28 -0.67
C VAL A 21 10.93 -10.90 -1.98
N GLY A 22 9.91 -10.06 -1.90
CA GLY A 22 9.20 -9.50 -3.05
C GLY A 22 9.62 -8.04 -3.27
N ARG A 23 9.67 -7.62 -4.54
CA ARG A 23 9.98 -6.22 -4.89
C ARG A 23 8.80 -5.28 -4.61
N SER A 24 7.57 -5.76 -4.79
CA SER A 24 6.35 -5.00 -4.50
C SER A 24 5.34 -5.84 -3.70
N PRO A 25 4.41 -5.20 -2.99
CA PRO A 25 3.31 -5.89 -2.31
C PRO A 25 2.45 -6.72 -3.28
N GLU A 26 2.38 -6.35 -4.57
CA GLU A 26 1.66 -7.13 -5.59
C GLU A 26 2.30 -8.50 -5.86
N GLY A 27 3.60 -8.65 -5.56
CA GLY A 27 4.32 -9.92 -5.63
C GLY A 27 3.90 -10.92 -4.54
N PHE A 28 3.16 -10.46 -3.54
CA PHE A 28 2.54 -11.26 -2.50
C PHE A 28 1.03 -11.27 -2.76
N ALA A 29 0.41 -12.46 -2.83
CA ALA A 29 -1.05 -12.53 -2.91
C ALA A 29 -1.69 -11.65 -1.82
N ARG A 30 -2.89 -11.10 -2.09
CA ARG A 30 -3.64 -10.14 -1.23
C ARG A 30 -3.65 -10.49 0.27
N GLU A 31 -3.48 -11.77 0.60
CA GLU A 31 -3.45 -12.34 1.94
C GLU A 31 -2.17 -12.01 2.74
N ILE A 32 -1.01 -11.87 2.08
CA ILE A 32 0.28 -11.63 2.75
C ILE A 32 0.60 -10.13 2.84
N GLY A 33 0.43 -9.39 1.73
CA GLY A 33 0.79 -7.96 1.67
C GLY A 33 2.29 -7.75 1.90
N ASP A 34 2.66 -6.92 2.88
CA ASP A 34 4.06 -6.51 3.10
C ASP A 34 4.86 -7.44 4.02
N TRP A 35 4.15 -8.27 4.81
CA TRP A 35 4.74 -9.21 5.76
C TRP A 35 3.82 -10.42 5.97
N GLY A 36 4.39 -11.61 5.87
CA GLY A 36 3.77 -12.87 6.30
C GLY A 36 4.80 -13.77 6.95
N GLU A 37 4.36 -14.58 7.90
CA GLU A 37 5.23 -15.53 8.60
C GLU A 37 4.48 -16.81 8.93
N GLY A 38 5.23 -17.86 9.19
CA GLY A 38 4.68 -19.12 9.67
C GLY A 38 5.76 -20.16 9.92
N GLU A 39 5.32 -21.39 10.15
CA GLU A 39 6.20 -22.55 10.34
C GLU A 39 5.94 -23.57 9.22
N LEU A 40 7.01 -24.17 8.72
CA LEU A 40 7.00 -25.36 7.86
C LEU A 40 7.69 -26.52 8.61
N PRO A 41 7.54 -27.78 8.16
CA PRO A 41 8.24 -28.92 8.78
C PRO A 41 9.75 -28.70 8.91
N GLU A 42 10.35 -28.03 7.93
CA GLU A 42 11.79 -27.72 7.89
C GLU A 42 12.19 -26.56 8.80
N GLY A 43 11.26 -25.67 9.15
CA GLY A 43 11.49 -24.54 10.04
C GLY A 43 10.67 -23.29 9.74
N PRO A 44 10.97 -22.17 10.43
CA PRO A 44 10.24 -20.92 10.28
C PRO A 44 10.46 -20.30 8.91
N TRP A 45 9.45 -19.60 8.41
CA TRP A 45 9.55 -18.80 7.20
C TRP A 45 9.00 -17.39 7.40
N VAL A 46 9.58 -16.45 6.66
CA VAL A 46 9.09 -15.08 6.52
C VAL A 46 8.99 -14.72 5.05
N ALA A 47 7.92 -14.03 4.67
CA ALA A 47 7.73 -13.41 3.38
C ALA A 47 7.59 -11.90 3.59
N CYS A 48 8.41 -11.09 2.94
CA CYS A 48 8.37 -9.64 3.14
C CYS A 48 8.78 -8.86 1.89
N THR A 49 8.39 -7.59 1.83
CA THR A 49 8.95 -6.65 0.84
C THR A 49 10.38 -6.25 1.20
N GLU A 50 11.10 -5.65 0.24
CA GLU A 50 12.48 -5.19 0.43
C GLU A 50 12.64 -4.24 1.64
N GLU A 51 11.64 -3.38 1.90
CA GLU A 51 11.67 -2.41 3.01
C GLU A 51 11.71 -3.10 4.40
N HIS A 52 11.24 -4.34 4.48
CA HIS A 52 11.19 -5.14 5.70
C HIS A 52 12.29 -6.21 5.77
N LEU A 53 13.15 -6.29 4.75
CA LEU A 53 14.21 -7.32 4.64
C LEU A 53 15.09 -7.39 5.89
N ARG A 54 15.58 -6.24 6.36
CA ARG A 54 16.42 -6.18 7.57
C ARG A 54 15.69 -6.72 8.80
N THR A 55 14.41 -6.38 8.95
CA THR A 55 13.58 -6.84 10.08
C THR A 55 13.31 -8.34 9.98
N ALA A 56 12.99 -8.83 8.78
CA ALA A 56 12.76 -10.24 8.50
C ALA A 56 13.97 -11.12 8.82
N LEU A 57 15.17 -10.69 8.41
CA LEU A 57 16.41 -11.40 8.74
C LEU A 57 16.63 -11.48 10.24
N ARG A 58 16.48 -10.36 10.96
CA ARG A 58 16.64 -10.33 12.43
C ARG A 58 15.60 -11.22 13.12
N PHE A 59 14.36 -11.20 12.64
CA PHE A 59 13.29 -12.04 13.18
C PHE A 59 13.58 -13.53 12.99
N LEU A 60 14.00 -13.95 11.80
CA LEU A 60 14.39 -15.35 11.54
C LEU A 60 15.56 -15.82 12.41
N VAL A 61 16.57 -14.96 12.63
CA VAL A 61 17.69 -15.28 13.53
C VAL A 61 17.20 -15.51 14.96
N VAL A 62 16.26 -14.69 15.43
CA VAL A 62 15.65 -14.86 16.77
C VAL A 62 14.85 -16.16 16.83
N LEU A 63 14.05 -16.49 15.82
CA LEU A 63 13.28 -17.75 15.75
C LEU A 63 14.18 -18.99 15.78
N LEU A 64 15.26 -18.98 14.99
CA LEU A 64 16.23 -20.08 14.98
C LEU A 64 16.95 -20.23 16.32
N SER A 65 17.36 -19.10 16.91
CA SER A 65 18.00 -19.08 18.23
C SER A 65 17.07 -19.63 19.31
N LEU A 66 15.79 -19.27 19.26
CA LEU A 66 14.75 -19.79 20.14
C LEU A 66 14.59 -21.30 20.02
N LYS A 67 14.46 -21.80 18.79
CA LYS A 67 14.30 -23.23 18.50
C LYS A 67 15.48 -24.03 19.06
N SER A 68 16.71 -23.56 18.81
CA SER A 68 17.94 -24.19 19.33
C SER A 68 18.04 -24.21 20.86
N ARG A 69 17.39 -23.26 21.55
CA ARG A 69 17.38 -23.14 23.03
C ARG A 69 16.23 -23.88 23.69
N GLN A 70 15.17 -24.20 22.95
CA GLN A 70 14.17 -25.15 23.42
C GLN A 70 14.73 -26.58 23.48
N ASP A 71 15.69 -26.88 22.61
CA ASP A 71 16.39 -28.18 22.56
C ASP A 71 17.53 -28.31 23.60
N GLY A 72 17.88 -27.23 24.31
CA GLY A 72 18.93 -27.22 25.34
C GLY A 72 18.75 -26.08 26.34
N SER A 73 18.61 -26.41 27.62
CA SER A 73 18.27 -25.48 28.71
C SER A 73 19.17 -24.24 28.77
N THR A 74 18.64 -23.06 28.43
CA THR A 74 19.32 -21.78 28.66
C THR A 74 18.39 -20.71 29.22
N GLY A 75 18.53 -20.45 30.53
CA GLY A 75 18.54 -19.17 31.28
C GLY A 75 17.53 -18.03 31.07
N LEU A 76 16.91 -17.86 29.90
CA LEU A 76 15.89 -16.84 29.66
C LEU A 76 14.50 -17.47 29.81
N PRO A 77 13.60 -16.89 30.63
CA PRO A 77 12.24 -17.39 30.73
C PRO A 77 11.57 -17.27 29.36
N ALA A 78 11.20 -18.41 28.78
CA ALA A 78 10.62 -18.51 27.44
C ALA A 78 9.39 -17.60 27.24
N ASP A 79 8.70 -17.28 28.33
CA ASP A 79 7.51 -16.44 28.33
C ASP A 79 7.84 -14.97 28.01
N GLN A 80 8.92 -14.40 28.55
CA GLN A 80 9.31 -13.02 28.24
C GLN A 80 9.69 -12.83 26.76
N LEU A 81 10.33 -13.84 26.18
CA LEU A 81 10.73 -13.80 24.78
C LEU A 81 9.53 -14.01 23.84
N ARG A 82 8.55 -14.82 24.26
CA ARG A 82 7.26 -14.96 23.57
C ARG A 82 6.49 -13.64 23.60
N ASP A 83 6.47 -12.94 24.72
CA ASP A 83 5.80 -11.64 24.87
C ASP A 83 6.41 -10.57 23.95
N GLU A 84 7.75 -10.51 23.85
CA GLU A 84 8.40 -9.58 22.92
C GLU A 84 8.13 -9.93 21.45
N MET A 85 8.03 -11.21 21.12
CA MET A 85 7.63 -11.62 19.77
C MET A 85 6.20 -11.21 19.44
N LEU A 86 5.28 -11.33 20.40
CA LEU A 86 3.90 -10.85 20.22
C LEU A 86 3.87 -9.33 20.02
N ARG A 87 4.60 -8.57 20.84
CA ARG A 87 4.75 -7.12 20.66
C ARG A 87 5.29 -6.75 19.28
N LEU A 88 6.28 -7.48 18.78
CA LEU A 88 6.84 -7.24 17.45
C LEU A 88 5.82 -7.52 16.34
N ARG A 89 5.08 -8.63 16.45
CA ARG A 89 3.98 -8.96 15.52
C ARG A 89 2.90 -7.89 15.51
N ASP A 90 2.50 -7.42 16.69
CA ASP A 90 1.50 -6.36 16.84
C ASP A 90 1.99 -5.04 16.22
N GLY A 91 3.26 -4.69 16.43
CA GLY A 91 3.88 -3.52 15.81
C GLY A 91 3.89 -3.59 14.28
N LEU A 92 4.22 -4.75 13.70
CA LEU A 92 4.19 -4.96 12.25
C LEU A 92 2.77 -4.88 11.68
N ASN A 93 1.80 -5.48 12.36
CA ASN A 93 0.39 -5.38 11.98
C ASN A 93 -0.12 -3.94 12.04
N HIS A 94 0.27 -3.19 13.07
CA HIS A 94 -0.09 -1.78 13.19
C HIS A 94 0.51 -0.93 12.06
N LEU A 95 1.77 -1.18 11.70
CA LEU A 95 2.43 -0.51 10.58
C LEU A 95 1.72 -0.79 9.24
N LYS A 96 1.36 -2.05 8.99
CA LYS A 96 0.57 -2.46 7.80
C LYS A 96 -0.78 -1.72 7.73
N ASN A 97 -1.46 -1.58 8.87
CA ASN A 97 -2.72 -0.85 8.96
C ASN A 97 -2.56 0.65 8.68
N ILE A 98 -1.50 1.28 9.23
CA ILE A 98 -1.19 2.68 8.95
C ILE A 98 -0.95 2.88 7.46
N ARG A 99 -0.13 2.02 6.83
CA ARG A 99 0.18 2.14 5.40
C ARG A 99 -1.07 2.02 4.52
N THR A 100 -1.93 1.04 4.80
CA THR A 100 -3.21 0.88 4.10
C THR A 100 -4.04 2.16 4.18
N LYS A 101 -4.14 2.76 5.37
CA LYS A 101 -4.87 4.02 5.56
C LYS A 101 -4.25 5.19 4.79
N VAL A 102 -2.93 5.29 4.75
CA VAL A 102 -2.21 6.33 3.99
C VAL A 102 -2.44 6.17 2.49
N THR A 103 -2.38 4.95 1.96
CA THR A 103 -2.66 4.68 0.54
C THR A 103 -4.09 5.08 0.18
N ASN A 104 -5.07 4.71 1.01
CA ASN A 104 -6.47 5.10 0.80
C ASN A 104 -6.65 6.63 0.85
N ALA A 105 -5.99 7.30 1.79
CA ALA A 105 -6.05 8.76 1.90
C ALA A 105 -5.49 9.45 0.65
N ARG A 106 -4.40 8.92 0.06
CA ARG A 106 -3.85 9.43 -1.20
C ARG A 106 -4.84 9.28 -2.35
N GLY A 107 -5.47 8.10 -2.48
CA GLY A 107 -6.51 7.90 -3.49
C GLY A 107 -7.67 8.90 -3.36
N LEU A 108 -8.13 9.17 -2.15
CA LEU A 108 -9.16 10.18 -1.90
C LEU A 108 -8.70 11.61 -2.27
N LEU A 109 -7.43 11.94 -2.04
CA LEU A 109 -6.88 13.24 -2.45
C LEU A 109 -6.79 13.36 -3.97
N ASP A 110 -6.40 12.29 -4.67
CA ASP A 110 -6.35 12.25 -6.13
C ASP A 110 -7.76 12.46 -6.72
N GLU A 111 -8.79 11.82 -6.14
CA GLU A 111 -10.20 12.02 -6.52
C GLU A 111 -10.67 13.47 -6.30
N ILE A 112 -10.27 14.11 -5.20
CA ILE A 112 -10.60 15.53 -4.94
C ILE A 112 -9.97 16.43 -6.01
N ASP A 113 -8.71 16.17 -6.38
CA ASP A 113 -8.00 16.94 -7.41
C ASP A 113 -8.64 16.77 -8.79
N GLU A 114 -9.10 15.56 -9.12
CA GLU A 114 -9.86 15.29 -10.36
C GLU A 114 -11.17 16.08 -10.38
N ASN A 115 -11.98 15.97 -9.32
CA ASN A 115 -13.23 16.75 -9.20
C ASN A 115 -13.00 18.27 -9.29
N ALA A 116 -11.91 18.78 -8.72
CA ALA A 116 -11.57 20.19 -8.81
C ALA A 116 -11.20 20.62 -10.23
N ARG A 117 -10.57 19.76 -11.04
CA ARG A 117 -10.31 20.01 -12.46
C ARG A 117 -11.61 20.03 -13.25
N ASP A 118 -12.46 19.03 -13.06
CA ASP A 118 -13.76 18.94 -13.74
C ASP A 118 -14.61 20.18 -13.46
N LEU A 119 -14.64 20.63 -12.19
CA LEU A 119 -15.38 21.83 -11.82
C LEU A 119 -14.83 23.10 -12.50
N ARG A 120 -13.51 23.22 -12.65
CA ARG A 120 -12.92 24.34 -13.40
C ARG A 120 -13.34 24.32 -14.87
N GLU A 121 -13.34 23.16 -15.52
CA GLU A 121 -13.81 23.04 -16.90
C GLU A 121 -15.30 23.41 -17.05
N VAL A 122 -16.13 23.03 -16.08
CA VAL A 122 -17.54 23.45 -16.04
C VAL A 122 -17.67 24.97 -15.89
N VAL A 123 -16.86 25.59 -15.01
CA VAL A 123 -16.85 27.05 -14.84
C VAL A 123 -16.43 27.74 -16.15
N ASP A 124 -15.32 27.33 -16.75
CA ASP A 124 -14.79 27.93 -17.97
C ASP A 124 -15.77 27.77 -19.13
N SER A 125 -16.33 26.59 -19.32
CA SER A 125 -17.34 26.35 -20.37
C SER A 125 -18.63 27.14 -20.16
N SER A 126 -19.01 27.40 -18.90
CA SER A 126 -20.16 28.23 -18.57
C SER A 126 -19.89 29.71 -18.87
N LEU A 127 -18.70 30.21 -18.51
CA LEU A 127 -18.26 31.57 -18.84
C LEU A 127 -18.22 31.78 -20.36
N ASP A 128 -17.67 30.82 -21.11
CA ASP A 128 -17.63 30.82 -22.57
C ASP A 128 -19.02 30.97 -23.21
N ARG A 129 -20.00 30.23 -22.68
CA ARG A 129 -21.40 30.30 -23.15
C ARG A 129 -22.00 31.67 -22.87
N LEU A 130 -21.77 32.23 -21.68
CA LEU A 130 -22.24 33.56 -21.30
C LEU A 130 -21.62 34.64 -22.19
N GLU A 131 -20.31 34.58 -22.45
CA GLU A 131 -19.64 35.52 -23.33
C GLU A 131 -20.20 35.49 -24.76
N ARG A 132 -20.44 34.29 -25.32
CA ARG A 132 -21.02 34.14 -26.66
C ARG A 132 -22.43 34.72 -26.72
N ALA A 133 -23.25 34.50 -25.68
CA ALA A 133 -24.59 35.08 -25.60
C ALA A 133 -24.55 36.61 -25.56
N LEU A 134 -23.62 37.21 -24.81
CA LEU A 134 -23.44 38.67 -24.75
C LEU A 134 -22.95 39.24 -26.09
N LYS A 135 -21.96 38.59 -26.73
CA LYS A 135 -21.43 39.00 -28.05
C LYS A 135 -22.53 38.94 -29.12
N GLY A 136 -23.31 37.86 -29.18
CA GLY A 136 -24.44 37.72 -30.09
C GLY A 136 -25.56 38.75 -29.84
N SER A 137 -25.84 39.08 -28.57
CA SER A 137 -26.84 40.09 -28.21
C SER A 137 -26.44 41.52 -28.60
N SER A 138 -25.13 41.82 -28.67
CA SER A 138 -24.62 43.15 -29.04
C SER A 138 -24.69 43.45 -30.54
N VAL A 139 -24.77 42.43 -31.40
CA VAL A 139 -24.86 42.58 -32.86
C VAL A 139 -26.29 42.94 -33.30
N GLY A 140 -27.32 42.56 -32.53
CA GLY A 140 -28.73 42.86 -32.84
C GLY A 140 -29.20 44.29 -32.48
N ARG A 141 -28.40 45.11 -31.80
CA ARG A 141 -28.84 46.43 -31.29
C ARG A 141 -28.36 47.62 -32.13
N ARG A 142 -27.81 47.41 -33.35
CA ARG A 142 -27.15 48.47 -34.14
C ARG A 142 -27.86 48.90 -35.44
N THR A 143 -29.16 48.67 -35.59
CA THR A 143 -29.92 49.13 -36.77
C THR A 143 -31.29 49.71 -36.43
N ILE A 144 -31.36 50.79 -35.64
CA ILE A 144 -32.52 51.71 -35.69
C ILE A 144 -31.98 53.14 -35.53
N GLY A 145 -31.64 53.79 -36.64
CA GLY A 145 -31.14 55.16 -36.66
C GLY A 145 -31.11 55.75 -38.07
N GLY A 146 -32.29 56.14 -38.57
CA GLY A 146 -32.53 57.12 -39.66
C GLY A 146 -32.06 56.73 -41.08
N PRO A 147 -32.67 57.29 -42.16
CA PRO A 147 -32.97 58.71 -42.25
C PRO A 147 -34.40 59.10 -42.67
N THR A 148 -34.73 60.33 -42.29
CA THR A 148 -35.81 61.20 -42.74
C THR A 148 -35.91 61.33 -44.27
N ALA A 149 -37.11 61.25 -44.84
CA ALA A 149 -37.48 61.94 -46.09
C ALA A 149 -39.00 61.87 -46.32
N GLY A 150 -39.61 63.02 -46.68
CA GLY A 150 -40.94 63.15 -47.27
C GLY A 150 -41.90 64.04 -46.52
#